data_AF-A0A0M1N1I9-F1
#
_entry.id   AF-A0A0M1N1I9-F1
#
_cell.length_a   1.000
_cell.length_b   1.000
_cell.length_c   1.000
_cell.angle_alpha   90.00
_cell.angle_beta   90.00
_cell.angle_gamma   90.00
#
_symmetry.space_group_name_H-M   'P 1'
#
loop_
_entity.id
_entity.type
_entity.pdbx_description
1 polymer ?
#
loop_
_entity_poly.entity_id
_entity_poly.type
_entity_poly.pdbx_seq_one_letter_code
_entity_poly.pdbx_strand_id
1 'polypeptide(L)'
;MSEELLEQLEEWHEEDEFEEIVDAIMEIPEEERDYVLISHLGRAMNNLERYDEAVELFLSIQDEGKDDPLWHYRIGLAYYYLDRYEDARRAFEVADHLEPGDEDTLEFLEWIRSKTAPKPAEQPIVMSHADPDVLNFWDDRALAADQYTSAPPSDDLIESVEEALVFKLPASYIQAMKLHNGGIPRNRKFPIGDGAQEYIEISGILGIGRDKKKSLCGSLGSRYMIESGGYPEIGVVICDCPSASEVVMLDYRSSGNDGEPEVVHVDKANDYKITRLATNFDAFLGGLS
;
A
#
# COMPACT_ATOMS: atom_id res chain seq x y z
N MET A 1 32.19 -8.59 29.93
CA MET A 1 30.79 -8.76 30.35
C MET A 1 30.63 -10.01 31.21
N SER A 2 29.79 -9.99 32.26
CA SER A 2 29.48 -11.17 33.09
C SER A 2 28.38 -12.03 32.43
N GLU A 3 28.47 -13.35 32.55
CA GLU A 3 27.42 -14.28 32.06
C GLU A 3 26.06 -13.97 32.71
N GLU A 4 26.05 -13.57 33.99
CA GLU A 4 24.83 -13.18 34.72
C GLU A 4 24.11 -11.97 34.09
N LEU A 5 24.84 -10.98 33.57
CA LEU A 5 24.21 -9.84 32.90
C LEU A 5 23.56 -10.28 31.59
N LEU A 6 24.24 -11.13 30.80
CA LEU A 6 23.68 -11.64 29.55
C LEU A 6 22.37 -12.40 29.75
N GLU A 7 22.33 -13.29 30.74
CA GLU A 7 21.12 -14.04 31.08
C GLU A 7 19.98 -13.09 31.43
N GLN A 8 20.25 -12.02 32.19
CA GLN A 8 19.25 -11.01 32.54
C GLN A 8 18.75 -10.22 31.32
N LEU A 9 19.65 -9.83 30.39
CA LEU A 9 19.27 -9.11 29.17
C LEU A 9 18.40 -9.97 28.24
N GLU A 10 18.60 -11.29 28.22
CA GLU A 10 17.74 -12.22 27.48
C GLU A 10 16.39 -12.42 28.17
N GLU A 11 16.36 -12.55 29.50
CA GLU A 11 15.10 -12.62 30.26
C GLU A 11 14.22 -11.40 30.00
N TRP A 12 14.77 -10.19 30.14
CA TRP A 12 14.04 -8.96 29.83
C TRP A 12 13.58 -8.88 28.38
N HIS A 13 14.34 -9.45 27.45
CA HIS A 13 13.93 -9.49 26.06
C HIS A 13 12.73 -10.42 25.83
N GLU A 14 12.69 -11.57 26.49
CA GLU A 14 11.57 -12.51 26.43
C GLU A 14 10.30 -11.95 27.11
N GLU A 15 10.46 -11.04 28.08
CA GLU A 15 9.37 -10.39 28.81
C GLU A 15 8.92 -9.05 28.21
N ASP A 16 9.47 -8.66 27.04
CA ASP A 16 9.25 -7.38 26.37
C ASP A 16 9.67 -6.14 27.21
N GLU A 17 10.53 -6.32 28.22
CA GLU A 17 11.07 -5.27 29.10
C GLU A 17 12.28 -4.57 28.44
N PHE A 18 12.08 -3.99 27.26
CA PHE A 18 13.18 -3.46 26.45
C PHE A 18 13.84 -2.20 27.03
N GLU A 19 13.10 -1.35 27.76
CA GLU A 19 13.69 -0.19 28.43
C GLU A 19 14.67 -0.61 29.54
N GLU A 20 14.43 -1.74 30.19
CA GLU A 20 15.31 -2.24 31.27
C GLU A 20 16.65 -2.72 30.70
N ILE A 21 16.62 -3.32 29.50
CA ILE A 21 17.83 -3.63 28.71
C ILE A 21 18.59 -2.34 28.38
N VAL A 22 17.88 -1.31 27.92
CA VAL A 22 18.48 -0.02 27.56
C VAL A 22 19.15 0.61 28.77
N ASP A 23 18.43 0.77 29.88
CA ASP A 23 18.91 1.39 31.10
C ASP A 23 20.13 0.65 31.66
N ALA A 24 20.06 -0.68 31.77
CA ALA A 24 21.16 -1.48 32.30
C ALA A 24 22.45 -1.38 31.46
N ILE A 25 22.34 -1.39 30.12
CA ILE A 25 23.51 -1.25 29.25
C ILE A 25 24.02 0.21 29.24
N MET A 26 23.13 1.19 29.36
CA MET A 26 23.49 2.60 29.37
C MET A 26 24.26 3.03 30.62
N GLU A 27 24.13 2.30 31.74
CA GLU A 27 24.96 2.49 32.94
C GLU A 27 26.43 2.09 32.73
N ILE A 28 26.72 1.21 31.77
CA ILE A 28 28.08 0.79 31.43
C ILE A 28 28.73 1.90 30.57
N PRO A 29 29.97 2.35 30.86
CA PRO A 29 30.68 3.33 30.03
C PRO A 29 30.77 2.88 28.56
N GLU A 30 30.63 3.80 27.61
CA GLU A 30 30.61 3.50 26.17
C GLU A 30 31.85 2.71 25.73
N GLU A 31 33.03 3.07 26.25
CA GLU A 31 34.30 2.40 25.99
C GLU A 31 34.42 0.97 26.54
N GLU A 32 33.51 0.57 27.45
CA GLU A 32 33.46 -0.77 28.03
C GLU A 32 32.39 -1.67 27.38
N ARG A 33 31.55 -1.11 26.49
CA ARG A 33 30.51 -1.86 25.78
C ARG A 33 31.14 -2.62 24.63
N ASP A 34 31.13 -3.94 24.74
CA ASP A 34 31.59 -4.82 23.67
C ASP A 34 30.51 -5.02 22.59
N TYR A 35 30.89 -5.73 21.53
CA TYR A 35 30.01 -6.09 20.41
C TYR A 35 28.67 -6.67 20.86
N VAL A 36 28.69 -7.53 21.89
CA VAL A 36 27.50 -8.24 22.34
C VAL A 36 26.56 -7.26 23.04
N LEU A 37 27.07 -6.44 23.96
CA LEU A 37 26.27 -5.41 24.64
C LEU A 37 25.65 -4.42 23.65
N ILE A 38 26.43 -3.93 22.67
CA ILE A 38 25.92 -3.01 21.66
C ILE A 38 24.85 -3.70 20.80
N SER A 39 25.02 -4.99 20.48
CA SER A 39 24.03 -5.77 19.74
C SER A 39 22.71 -5.97 20.50
N HIS A 40 22.75 -6.18 21.82
CA HIS A 40 21.54 -6.23 22.66
C HIS A 40 20.87 -4.87 22.78
N LEU A 41 21.65 -3.81 22.97
CA LEU A 41 21.14 -2.45 23.02
C LEU A 41 20.44 -2.07 21.71
N GLY A 42 21.08 -2.33 20.56
CA GLY A 42 20.47 -2.10 19.26
C GLY A 42 19.20 -2.92 19.03
N ARG A 43 19.14 -4.18 19.50
CA ARG A 43 17.93 -5.01 19.45
C ARG A 43 16.80 -4.39 20.27
N ALA A 44 17.07 -3.95 21.49
CA ALA A 44 16.09 -3.28 22.34
C ALA A 44 15.59 -1.97 21.71
N MET A 45 16.50 -1.16 21.14
CA MET A 45 16.12 0.06 20.42
C MET A 45 15.20 -0.20 19.23
N ASN A 46 15.45 -1.26 18.44
CA ASN A 46 14.53 -1.67 17.37
C ASN A 46 13.14 -2.01 17.90
N ASN A 47 13.05 -2.76 18.99
CA ASN A 47 11.77 -3.16 19.57
C ASN A 47 11.00 -1.99 20.21
N LEU A 48 11.72 -0.94 20.64
CA LEU A 48 11.16 0.32 21.09
C LEU A 48 10.83 1.29 19.94
N GLU A 49 10.98 0.85 18.69
CA GLU A 49 10.80 1.66 17.47
C GLU A 49 11.75 2.88 17.38
N ARG A 50 12.86 2.86 18.12
CA ARG A 50 13.90 3.90 18.13
C ARG A 50 14.95 3.60 17.05
N TYR A 51 14.48 3.49 15.81
CA TYR A 51 15.27 2.93 14.70
C TYR A 51 16.50 3.77 14.33
N ASP A 52 16.43 5.10 14.39
CA ASP A 52 17.59 5.96 14.09
C ASP A 52 18.75 5.69 15.07
N GLU A 53 18.45 5.58 16.37
CA GLU A 53 19.44 5.25 17.41
C GLU A 53 19.98 3.84 17.24
N ALA A 54 19.13 2.88 16.87
CA ALA A 54 19.54 1.51 16.57
C ALA A 54 20.56 1.47 15.41
N VAL A 55 20.30 2.20 14.32
CA VAL A 55 21.23 2.30 13.18
C VAL A 55 22.58 2.86 13.60
N GLU A 56 22.60 3.95 14.40
CA GLU A 56 23.86 4.54 14.88
C GLU A 56 24.69 3.52 15.68
N LEU A 57 24.04 2.80 16.60
CA LEU A 57 24.67 1.73 17.38
C LEU A 57 25.19 0.61 16.49
N PHE A 58 24.39 0.06 15.57
CA PHE A 58 24.85 -1.03 14.70
C PHE A 58 26.01 -0.61 13.81
N LEU A 59 26.00 0.60 13.27
CA LEU A 59 27.10 1.12 12.45
C LEU A 59 28.41 1.27 13.23
N SER A 60 28.35 1.54 14.54
CA SER A 60 29.54 1.61 15.40
C SER A 60 30.30 0.28 15.53
N ILE A 61 29.61 -0.85 15.30
CA ILE A 61 30.13 -2.22 15.44
C ILE A 61 30.08 -3.01 14.12
N GLN A 62 30.02 -2.30 12.99
CA GLN A 62 29.87 -2.93 11.67
C GLN A 62 31.04 -3.84 11.28
N ASP A 63 32.26 -3.54 11.75
CA ASP A 63 33.46 -4.30 11.39
C ASP A 63 33.46 -5.68 12.07
N GLU A 64 32.98 -5.75 13.32
CA GLU A 64 32.76 -6.97 14.08
C GLU A 64 31.54 -7.76 13.59
N GLY A 65 30.45 -7.08 13.22
CA GLY A 65 29.19 -7.69 12.80
C GLY A 65 29.15 -8.20 11.36
N LYS A 66 30.19 -7.94 10.56
CA LYS A 66 30.19 -8.25 9.11
C LYS A 66 29.87 -9.71 8.74
N ASP A 67 30.21 -10.66 9.62
CA ASP A 67 30.03 -12.10 9.43
C ASP A 67 28.89 -12.66 10.34
N ASP A 68 28.12 -11.79 10.99
CA ASP A 68 27.00 -12.16 11.89
C ASP A 68 25.64 -11.92 11.19
N PRO A 69 24.88 -12.99 10.87
CA PRO A 69 23.57 -12.84 10.24
C PRO A 69 22.58 -12.03 11.08
N LEU A 70 22.64 -12.12 12.42
CA LEU A 70 21.71 -11.40 13.31
C LEU A 70 22.00 -9.90 13.31
N TRP A 71 23.26 -9.48 13.19
CA TRP A 71 23.60 -8.07 13.05
C TRP A 71 23.02 -7.49 11.75
N HIS A 72 23.20 -8.21 10.64
CA HIS A 72 22.64 -7.81 9.33
C HIS A 72 21.11 -7.77 9.36
N TYR A 73 20.47 -8.76 9.98
CA TYR A 73 19.01 -8.77 10.17
C TYR A 73 18.55 -7.56 10.99
N ARG A 74 19.18 -7.29 12.13
CA ARG A 74 18.76 -6.21 13.04
C ARG A 74 18.97 -4.81 12.44
N ILE A 75 20.09 -4.55 11.76
CA ILE A 75 20.27 -3.26 11.07
C ILE A 75 19.36 -3.15 9.83
N GLY A 76 19.09 -4.27 9.15
CA GLY A 76 18.13 -4.35 8.06
C GLY A 76 16.72 -3.98 8.50
N LEU A 77 16.29 -4.49 9.65
CA LEU A 77 15.02 -4.17 10.31
C LEU A 77 14.90 -2.67 10.58
N ALA A 78 15.94 -2.08 11.19
CA ALA A 78 15.97 -0.65 11.48
C ALA A 78 15.87 0.20 10.19
N TYR A 79 16.63 -0.14 9.16
CA TYR A 79 16.54 0.53 7.86
C TYR A 79 15.18 0.38 7.20
N TYR A 80 14.52 -0.77 7.34
CA TYR A 80 13.21 -1.02 6.76
C TYR A 80 12.16 -0.05 7.32
N TYR A 81 12.09 0.08 8.65
CA TYR A 81 11.13 0.97 9.30
C TYR A 81 11.47 2.47 9.15
N LEU A 82 12.71 2.79 8.78
CA LEU A 82 13.11 4.15 8.36
C LEU A 82 12.88 4.44 6.87
N ASP A 83 12.17 3.55 6.16
CA ASP A 83 11.94 3.61 4.70
C ASP A 83 13.23 3.65 3.85
N ARG A 84 14.37 3.24 4.43
CA ARG A 84 15.67 3.14 3.75
C ARG A 84 15.81 1.79 3.06
N TYR A 85 14.86 1.47 2.20
CA TYR A 85 14.67 0.13 1.66
C TYR A 85 15.88 -0.44 0.90
N GLU A 86 16.68 0.39 0.22
CA GLU A 86 17.89 -0.06 -0.47
C GLU A 86 19.02 -0.47 0.50
N ASP A 87 19.11 0.18 1.66
CA ASP A 87 20.03 -0.21 2.73
C ASP A 87 19.52 -1.46 3.43
N ALA A 88 18.22 -1.51 3.73
CA ALA A 88 17.55 -2.68 4.30
C ALA A 88 17.74 -3.92 3.43
N ARG A 89 17.50 -3.81 2.10
CA ARG A 89 17.66 -4.92 1.15
C ARG A 89 19.07 -5.49 1.21
N ARG A 90 20.09 -4.62 1.16
CA ARG A 90 21.50 -5.05 1.21
C ARG A 90 21.82 -5.80 2.50
N ALA A 91 21.32 -5.33 3.63
CA ALA A 91 21.54 -5.99 4.91
C ALA A 91 20.86 -7.37 4.94
N PHE A 92 19.58 -7.47 4.58
CA PHE A 92 18.86 -8.75 4.54
C PHE A 92 19.43 -9.73 3.50
N GLU A 93 19.91 -9.26 2.34
CA GLU A 93 20.60 -10.11 1.35
C GLU A 93 21.89 -10.72 1.92
N VAL A 94 22.61 -10.00 2.78
CA VAL A 94 23.80 -10.55 3.46
C VAL A 94 23.38 -11.50 4.59
N ALA A 95 22.32 -11.19 5.34
CA ALA A 95 21.76 -12.10 6.34
C ALA A 95 21.38 -13.46 5.72
N ASP A 96 20.60 -13.47 4.63
CA ASP A 96 20.22 -14.70 3.90
C ASP A 96 21.44 -15.41 3.29
N HIS A 97 22.49 -14.68 2.89
CA HIS A 97 23.71 -15.32 2.41
C HIS A 97 24.45 -16.08 3.52
N LEU A 98 24.49 -15.51 4.72
CA LEU A 98 25.17 -16.08 5.88
C LEU A 98 24.35 -17.22 6.52
N GLU A 99 23.03 -17.03 6.60
CA GLU A 99 22.07 -18.01 7.12
C GLU A 99 20.87 -18.16 6.15
N PRO A 100 20.99 -19.02 5.13
CA PRO A 100 19.94 -19.17 4.13
C PRO A 100 18.70 -19.86 4.69
N GLY A 101 17.53 -19.35 4.33
CA GLY A 101 16.24 -19.99 4.65
C GLY A 101 15.65 -19.58 5.99
N ASP A 102 16.17 -18.54 6.64
CA ASP A 102 15.50 -17.84 7.72
C ASP A 102 14.18 -17.21 7.21
N GLU A 103 13.06 -17.56 7.84
CA GLU A 103 11.72 -17.19 7.36
C GLU A 103 11.49 -15.67 7.44
N ASP A 104 11.91 -15.05 8.55
CA ASP A 104 11.74 -13.62 8.79
C ASP A 104 12.55 -12.79 7.78
N THR A 105 13.82 -13.15 7.55
CA THR A 105 14.67 -12.49 6.56
C THR A 105 14.07 -12.54 5.15
N LEU A 106 13.54 -13.71 4.75
CA LEU A 106 12.90 -13.88 3.45
C LEU A 106 11.61 -13.06 3.32
N GLU A 107 10.82 -12.97 4.39
CA GLU A 107 9.60 -12.15 4.42
C GLU A 107 9.94 -10.66 4.25
N PHE A 108 10.93 -10.14 4.97
CA PHE A 108 11.39 -8.75 4.79
C PHE A 108 11.92 -8.49 3.39
N LEU A 109 12.68 -9.43 2.79
CA LEU A 109 13.13 -9.31 1.40
C LEU A 109 11.96 -9.27 0.42
N GLU A 110 10.89 -10.03 0.66
CA GLU A 110 9.68 -9.97 -0.16
C GLU A 110 8.93 -8.64 0.01
N TRP A 111 8.76 -8.16 1.25
CA TRP A 111 8.14 -6.87 1.52
C TRP A 111 8.92 -5.73 0.89
N ILE A 112 10.25 -5.72 1.06
CA ILE A 112 11.14 -4.75 0.42
C ILE A 112 11.00 -4.86 -1.10
N ARG A 113 11.04 -6.06 -1.66
CA ARG A 113 10.83 -6.26 -3.09
C ARG A 113 9.48 -5.71 -3.56
N SER A 114 8.42 -5.79 -2.75
CA SER A 114 7.13 -5.20 -3.08
C SER A 114 7.17 -3.66 -3.03
N LYS A 115 7.83 -3.08 -2.02
CA LYS A 115 7.99 -1.63 -1.81
C LYS A 115 8.93 -0.96 -2.81
N THR A 116 10.03 -1.63 -3.13
CA THR A 116 11.09 -1.17 -4.05
C THR A 116 10.99 -1.80 -5.42
N ALA A 117 10.00 -2.68 -5.64
CA ALA A 117 9.65 -3.06 -6.99
C ALA A 117 9.56 -1.74 -7.75
N PRO A 118 10.33 -1.56 -8.84
CA PRO A 118 9.96 -0.50 -9.74
C PRO A 118 8.47 -0.77 -10.00
N LYS A 119 7.60 0.21 -9.69
CA LYS A 119 6.25 0.22 -10.26
C LYS A 119 6.46 -0.25 -11.67
N PRO A 120 5.89 -1.43 -12.04
CA PRO A 120 6.30 -2.18 -13.23
C PRO A 120 6.53 -1.13 -14.27
N ALA A 121 7.79 -0.99 -14.71
CA ALA A 121 8.27 0.27 -15.27
C ALA A 121 7.09 0.92 -15.96
N GLU A 122 6.77 2.17 -15.63
CA GLU A 122 6.39 3.02 -16.73
C GLU A 122 7.58 2.85 -17.69
N GLN A 123 7.56 1.80 -18.53
CA GLN A 123 7.95 1.90 -19.89
C GLN A 123 7.40 3.27 -20.18
N PRO A 124 8.24 4.26 -20.53
CA PRO A 124 7.65 5.33 -21.28
C PRO A 124 6.86 4.56 -22.31
N ILE A 125 5.54 4.66 -22.22
CA ILE A 125 4.76 4.60 -23.42
C ILE A 125 5.32 5.85 -24.09
N VAL A 126 6.48 5.70 -24.75
CA VAL A 126 6.53 5.99 -26.15
C VAL A 126 5.29 5.26 -26.64
N MET A 127 4.17 5.97 -26.58
CA MET A 127 3.10 5.76 -27.50
C MET A 127 3.83 6.03 -28.80
N SER A 128 4.45 4.98 -29.32
CA SER A 128 4.89 4.92 -30.68
C SER A 128 3.57 4.94 -31.42
N HIS A 129 3.06 6.17 -31.57
CA HIS A 129 1.69 6.51 -31.91
C HIS A 129 0.72 6.17 -30.78
N ALA A 130 -0.18 7.11 -30.45
CA ALA A 130 -1.33 6.81 -29.60
C ALA A 130 -1.97 5.52 -30.12
N ASP A 131 -2.03 4.49 -29.28
CA ASP A 131 -2.84 3.33 -29.61
C ASP A 131 -4.27 3.86 -29.77
N PRO A 132 -4.89 3.77 -30.96
CA PRO A 132 -6.23 4.27 -31.20
C PRO A 132 -7.26 3.69 -30.21
N ASP A 133 -6.96 2.57 -29.56
CA ASP A 133 -7.85 1.88 -28.64
C ASP A 133 -7.99 2.55 -27.25
N VAL A 134 -7.00 3.30 -26.75
CA VAL A 134 -7.15 4.04 -25.47
C VAL A 134 -8.10 5.23 -25.63
N LEU A 135 -8.08 5.89 -26.79
CA LEU A 135 -9.09 6.89 -27.17
C LEU A 135 -10.47 6.27 -27.44
N ASN A 136 -10.53 4.95 -27.62
CA ASN A 136 -11.76 4.22 -27.90
C ASN A 136 -12.37 3.57 -26.65
N PHE A 137 -11.72 3.66 -25.48
CA PHE A 137 -12.26 3.13 -24.22
C PHE A 137 -13.50 3.91 -23.74
N TRP A 138 -13.47 5.24 -23.83
CA TRP A 138 -14.56 6.10 -23.38
C TRP A 138 -15.62 6.33 -24.47
N ASP A 139 -16.89 6.36 -24.08
CA ASP A 139 -18.01 6.79 -24.92
C ASP A 139 -18.36 8.25 -24.65
N ASP A 140 -17.54 9.17 -25.16
CA ASP A 140 -17.74 10.63 -25.04
C ASP A 140 -19.06 11.13 -25.66
N ARG A 141 -19.74 10.29 -26.46
CA ARG A 141 -21.02 10.63 -27.09
C ARG A 141 -22.21 10.21 -26.26
N ALA A 142 -22.00 9.48 -25.17
CA ALA A 142 -23.07 9.09 -24.28
C ALA A 142 -23.77 10.33 -23.70
N LEU A 143 -25.10 10.37 -23.76
CA LEU A 143 -25.92 11.49 -23.27
C LEU A 143 -25.64 11.85 -21.80
N ALA A 144 -25.15 10.89 -21.01
CA ALA A 144 -24.83 11.08 -19.60
C ALA A 144 -23.36 11.41 -19.31
N ALA A 145 -22.47 11.43 -20.31
CA ALA A 145 -21.03 11.67 -20.11
C ALA A 145 -20.73 12.99 -19.39
N ASP A 146 -21.51 14.05 -19.65
CA ASP A 146 -21.35 15.35 -18.97
C ASP A 146 -21.55 15.30 -17.45
N GLN A 147 -22.19 14.25 -16.92
CA GLN A 147 -22.34 14.05 -15.47
C GLN A 147 -21.10 13.47 -14.81
N TYR A 148 -20.17 12.91 -15.59
CA TYR A 148 -18.97 12.20 -15.13
C TYR A 148 -17.68 12.94 -15.50
N THR A 149 -17.58 13.42 -16.73
CA THR A 149 -16.29 13.80 -17.32
C THR A 149 -15.89 15.23 -16.98
N SER A 150 -14.76 15.35 -16.28
CA SER A 150 -14.11 16.62 -15.92
C SER A 150 -12.86 16.86 -16.78
N ALA A 151 -12.25 18.04 -16.64
CA ALA A 151 -10.89 18.24 -17.13
C ALA A 151 -9.90 17.33 -16.37
N PRO A 152 -8.77 16.94 -16.98
CA PRO A 152 -7.70 16.22 -16.28
C PRO A 152 -7.34 16.87 -14.95
N PRO A 153 -7.21 16.10 -13.85
CA PRO A 153 -6.96 16.66 -12.54
C PRO A 153 -5.50 17.12 -12.42
N SER A 154 -5.28 18.25 -11.75
CA SER A 154 -3.95 18.70 -11.32
C SER A 154 -3.51 17.94 -10.06
N ASP A 155 -2.22 17.96 -9.76
CA ASP A 155 -1.68 17.33 -8.55
C ASP A 155 -2.30 17.91 -7.27
N ASP A 156 -2.46 19.25 -7.17
CA ASP A 156 -3.17 19.90 -6.06
C ASP A 156 -4.63 19.43 -5.89
N LEU A 157 -5.32 19.14 -7.02
CA LEU A 157 -6.69 18.66 -6.96
C LEU A 157 -6.75 17.22 -6.47
N ILE A 158 -5.79 16.39 -6.89
CA ILE A 158 -5.66 15.01 -6.44
C ILE A 158 -5.44 14.99 -4.93
N GLU A 159 -4.44 15.74 -4.44
CA GLU A 159 -4.13 15.83 -3.00
C GLU A 159 -5.36 16.29 -2.20
N SER A 160 -6.04 17.35 -2.65
CA SER A 160 -7.26 17.85 -2.00
C SER A 160 -8.43 16.85 -2.00
N VAL A 161 -8.52 15.97 -3.00
CA VAL A 161 -9.54 14.92 -3.07
C VAL A 161 -9.18 13.76 -2.14
N GLU A 162 -7.91 13.34 -2.12
CA GLU A 162 -7.42 12.30 -1.20
C GLU A 162 -7.62 12.70 0.26
N GLU A 163 -7.30 13.96 0.63
CA GLU A 163 -7.56 14.51 1.96
C GLU A 163 -9.06 14.45 2.33
N ALA A 164 -9.93 14.79 1.38
CA ALA A 164 -11.38 14.80 1.61
C ALA A 164 -11.98 13.39 1.74
N LEU A 165 -11.36 12.41 1.08
CA LEU A 165 -11.72 10.99 1.15
C LEU A 165 -11.09 10.30 2.36
N VAL A 166 -9.96 10.80 2.86
CA VAL A 166 -9.09 10.14 3.85
C VAL A 166 -8.49 8.83 3.30
N PHE A 167 -8.25 8.77 1.99
CA PHE A 167 -7.64 7.64 1.29
C PHE A 167 -6.68 8.13 0.20
N LYS A 168 -5.54 7.47 0.05
CA LYS A 168 -4.68 7.62 -1.13
C LYS A 168 -5.27 6.85 -2.30
N LEU A 169 -5.40 7.51 -3.45
CA LEU A 169 -5.94 6.88 -4.64
C LEU A 169 -4.87 6.01 -5.31
N PRO A 170 -5.25 4.86 -5.92
CA PRO A 170 -4.31 4.01 -6.64
C PRO A 170 -3.63 4.77 -7.77
N ALA A 171 -2.34 4.51 -7.99
CA ALA A 171 -1.59 5.20 -9.05
C ALA A 171 -2.20 4.98 -10.45
N SER A 172 -2.69 3.76 -10.70
CA SER A 172 -3.40 3.39 -11.95
C SER A 172 -4.69 4.19 -12.15
N TYR A 173 -5.43 4.45 -11.06
CA TYR A 173 -6.62 5.29 -11.09
C TYR A 173 -6.26 6.74 -11.43
N ILE A 174 -5.26 7.32 -10.76
CA ILE A 174 -4.78 8.68 -11.03
C ILE A 174 -4.32 8.83 -12.49
N GLN A 175 -3.54 7.87 -12.99
CA GLN A 175 -3.06 7.88 -14.38
C GLN A 175 -4.21 7.84 -15.39
N ALA A 176 -5.20 6.97 -15.18
CA ALA A 176 -6.40 6.92 -16.03
C ALA A 176 -7.14 8.27 -16.04
N MET A 177 -7.31 8.88 -14.87
CA MET A 177 -8.02 10.15 -14.73
C MET A 177 -7.23 11.35 -15.31
N LYS A 178 -5.90 11.30 -15.32
CA LYS A 178 -5.05 12.27 -16.02
C LYS A 178 -5.20 12.20 -17.55
N LEU A 179 -5.56 11.04 -18.09
CA LEU A 179 -5.87 10.89 -19.53
C LEU A 179 -7.31 11.28 -19.84
N HIS A 180 -8.27 10.86 -19.01
CA HIS A 180 -9.68 11.16 -19.15
C HIS A 180 -10.38 11.06 -17.79
N ASN A 181 -10.77 12.22 -17.24
CA ASN A 181 -11.15 12.33 -15.84
C ASN A 181 -12.62 11.97 -15.60
N GLY A 182 -12.89 10.67 -15.57
CA GLY A 182 -14.22 10.11 -15.37
C GLY A 182 -15.02 10.07 -16.66
N GLY A 183 -15.95 9.13 -16.75
CA GLY A 183 -16.72 8.95 -17.97
C GLY A 183 -17.49 7.65 -18.01
N ILE A 184 -18.01 7.35 -19.19
CA ILE A 184 -18.74 6.11 -19.47
C ILE A 184 -17.86 5.25 -20.36
N PRO A 185 -17.37 4.09 -19.89
CA PRO A 185 -16.66 3.15 -20.75
C PRO A 185 -17.57 2.58 -21.84
N ARG A 186 -17.01 2.21 -23.00
CA ARG A 186 -17.76 1.48 -24.05
C ARG A 186 -18.13 0.07 -23.60
N ASN A 187 -17.18 -0.60 -23.00
CA ASN A 187 -17.34 -1.92 -22.40
C ASN A 187 -17.64 -1.73 -20.92
N ARG A 188 -18.79 -2.23 -20.47
CA ARG A 188 -19.32 -1.93 -19.13
C ARG A 188 -19.60 -3.17 -18.32
N LYS A 189 -19.32 -4.36 -18.85
CA LYS A 189 -19.60 -5.62 -18.17
C LYS A 189 -18.31 -6.21 -17.61
N PHE A 190 -18.34 -6.56 -16.33
CA PHE A 190 -17.24 -7.25 -15.69
C PHE A 190 -17.68 -8.67 -15.32
N PRO A 191 -17.03 -9.73 -15.82
CA PRO A 191 -17.42 -11.11 -15.53
C PRO A 191 -17.18 -11.46 -14.06
N ILE A 192 -18.09 -12.23 -13.46
CA ILE A 192 -17.98 -12.72 -12.09
C ILE A 192 -18.15 -14.24 -12.04
N GLY A 193 -17.39 -14.90 -11.16
CA GLY A 193 -17.41 -16.36 -10.99
C GLY A 193 -16.64 -17.15 -12.06
N ASP A 194 -16.64 -18.48 -11.93
CA ASP A 194 -15.86 -19.40 -12.79
C ASP A 194 -16.47 -19.62 -14.19
N GLY A 195 -17.55 -18.90 -14.53
CA GLY A 195 -18.29 -19.06 -15.78
C GLY A 195 -18.61 -17.73 -16.46
N ALA A 196 -18.37 -17.63 -17.77
CA ALA A 196 -18.54 -16.41 -18.57
C ALA A 196 -20.00 -15.93 -18.78
N GLN A 197 -20.95 -16.36 -17.95
CA GLN A 197 -22.37 -16.00 -18.08
C GLN A 197 -22.87 -15.03 -17.00
N GLU A 198 -22.17 -14.91 -15.87
CA GLU A 198 -22.49 -13.93 -14.83
C GLU A 198 -21.57 -12.72 -14.95
N TYR A 199 -22.14 -11.53 -14.85
CA TYR A 199 -21.41 -10.27 -14.93
C TYR A 199 -22.11 -9.21 -14.08
N ILE A 200 -21.33 -8.25 -13.61
CA ILE A 200 -21.87 -6.96 -13.17
C ILE A 200 -21.84 -5.97 -14.34
N GLU A 201 -22.68 -4.94 -14.31
CA GLU A 201 -22.62 -3.83 -15.25
C GLU A 201 -22.39 -2.51 -14.51
N ILE A 202 -21.47 -1.68 -14.99
CA ILE A 202 -21.27 -0.31 -14.50
C ILE A 202 -21.96 0.72 -15.40
N SER A 203 -22.43 1.81 -14.82
CA SER A 203 -22.97 2.97 -15.54
C SER A 203 -21.86 3.90 -16.00
N GLY A 204 -20.86 4.13 -15.15
CA GLY A 204 -19.69 4.94 -15.46
C GLY A 204 -18.68 4.91 -14.32
N ILE A 205 -17.50 5.45 -14.61
CA ILE A 205 -16.39 5.58 -13.67
C ILE A 205 -16.34 7.04 -13.22
N LEU A 206 -16.34 7.26 -11.91
CA LEU A 206 -16.27 8.58 -11.31
C LEU A 206 -14.90 9.21 -11.60
N GLY A 207 -14.84 10.52 -11.84
CA GLY A 207 -13.58 11.27 -11.99
C GLY A 207 -13.06 11.81 -10.65
N ILE A 208 -11.76 12.14 -10.60
CA ILE A 208 -11.14 12.88 -9.50
C ILE A 208 -11.59 14.34 -9.57
N GLY A 209 -12.43 14.76 -8.63
CA GLY A 209 -12.89 16.14 -8.57
C GLY A 209 -14.19 16.30 -7.79
N ARG A 210 -14.73 17.51 -7.90
CA ARG A 210 -15.93 17.98 -7.18
C ARG A 210 -16.85 18.86 -8.03
N ASP A 211 -16.52 19.04 -9.31
CA ASP A 211 -17.24 19.89 -10.26
C ASP A 211 -18.43 19.17 -10.91
N LYS A 212 -18.37 17.83 -10.99
CA LYS A 212 -19.44 17.00 -11.53
C LYS A 212 -20.25 16.33 -10.43
N LYS A 213 -21.50 15.98 -10.75
CA LYS A 213 -22.35 15.24 -9.81
C LYS A 213 -21.76 13.86 -9.49
N LYS A 214 -21.24 13.19 -10.53
CA LYS A 214 -20.64 11.85 -10.45
C LYS A 214 -19.11 11.92 -10.58
N SER A 215 -18.50 12.83 -9.83
CA SER A 215 -17.08 12.78 -9.48
C SER A 215 -16.92 12.26 -8.05
N LEU A 216 -15.71 11.88 -7.63
CA LEU A 216 -15.45 11.28 -6.32
C LEU A 216 -15.99 12.13 -5.15
N CYS A 217 -15.76 13.45 -5.19
CA CYS A 217 -16.27 14.40 -4.20
C CYS A 217 -17.50 15.20 -4.72
N GLY A 218 -18.19 14.67 -5.73
CA GLY A 218 -19.41 15.26 -6.28
C GLY A 218 -20.63 15.04 -5.39
N SER A 219 -21.75 15.69 -5.72
CA SER A 219 -23.00 15.58 -4.94
C SER A 219 -23.62 14.18 -4.95
N LEU A 220 -23.22 13.31 -5.88
CA LEU A 220 -23.57 11.89 -5.96
C LEU A 220 -22.30 11.02 -5.96
N GLY A 221 -21.21 11.54 -5.38
CA GLY A 221 -19.91 10.90 -5.30
C GLY A 221 -19.79 9.89 -4.15
N SER A 222 -18.56 9.49 -3.84
CA SER A 222 -18.25 8.41 -2.90
C SER A 222 -18.88 8.62 -1.52
N ARG A 223 -18.63 9.78 -0.92
CA ARG A 223 -19.15 10.11 0.41
C ARG A 223 -20.67 10.11 0.48
N TYR A 224 -21.35 10.62 -0.55
CA TYR A 224 -22.82 10.57 -0.63
C TYR A 224 -23.33 9.13 -0.68
N MET A 225 -22.71 8.27 -1.49
CA MET A 225 -23.11 6.87 -1.59
C MET A 225 -22.94 6.14 -0.25
N ILE A 226 -21.86 6.41 0.49
CA ILE A 226 -21.66 5.82 1.82
C ILE A 226 -22.67 6.37 2.83
N GLU A 227 -22.68 7.69 3.05
CA GLU A 227 -23.47 8.31 4.13
C GLU A 227 -24.98 8.30 3.87
N SER A 228 -25.41 8.61 2.64
CA SER A 228 -26.82 8.71 2.27
C SER A 228 -27.33 7.46 1.54
N GLY A 229 -26.46 6.80 0.77
CA GLY A 229 -26.80 5.56 0.07
C GLY A 229 -26.73 4.32 0.96
N GLY A 230 -26.10 4.41 2.13
CA GLY A 230 -26.01 3.34 3.13
C GLY A 230 -24.99 2.25 2.78
N TYR A 231 -24.05 2.52 1.87
CA TYR A 231 -22.98 1.57 1.54
C TYR A 231 -21.92 1.53 2.64
N PRO A 232 -21.20 0.40 2.78
CA PRO A 232 -20.22 0.24 3.85
C PRO A 232 -19.03 1.19 3.71
N GLU A 233 -18.51 1.66 4.85
CA GLU A 233 -17.35 2.56 4.92
C GLU A 233 -16.03 1.76 4.87
N ILE A 234 -15.79 1.10 3.73
CA ILE A 234 -14.61 0.24 3.50
C ILE A 234 -13.59 0.86 2.55
N GLY A 235 -13.88 2.04 2.01
CA GLY A 235 -13.05 2.69 1.02
C GLY A 235 -13.80 3.68 0.15
N VAL A 236 -13.48 3.68 -1.14
CA VAL A 236 -13.93 4.73 -2.08
C VAL A 236 -14.84 4.14 -3.15
N VAL A 237 -16.07 4.64 -3.28
CA VAL A 237 -16.95 4.29 -4.41
C VAL A 237 -16.42 4.94 -5.69
N ILE A 238 -16.15 4.11 -6.70
CA ILE A 238 -15.55 4.54 -7.97
C ILE A 238 -16.43 4.32 -9.19
N CYS A 239 -17.47 3.47 -9.10
CA CYS A 239 -18.49 3.34 -10.13
C CYS A 239 -19.88 3.26 -9.53
N ASP A 240 -20.85 3.89 -10.20
CA ASP A 240 -22.26 3.56 -10.01
C ASP A 240 -22.68 2.47 -11.00
N CYS A 241 -23.68 1.66 -10.63
CA CYS A 241 -24.26 0.63 -11.47
C CYS A 241 -25.62 1.09 -12.03
N PRO A 242 -26.21 0.40 -13.03
CA PRO A 242 -27.57 0.67 -13.47
C PRO A 242 -28.61 0.53 -12.35
N SER A 243 -28.38 -0.39 -11.42
CA SER A 243 -29.15 -0.50 -10.18
C SER A 243 -28.66 0.48 -9.13
N ALA A 244 -29.59 1.13 -8.42
CA ALA A 244 -29.27 1.98 -7.27
C ALA A 244 -28.89 1.18 -6.00
N SER A 245 -28.98 -0.16 -6.04
CA SER A 245 -28.56 -1.07 -4.96
C SER A 245 -27.15 -1.64 -5.15
N GLU A 246 -26.45 -1.25 -6.20
CA GLU A 246 -25.14 -1.79 -6.56
C GLU A 246 -24.14 -0.65 -6.79
N VAL A 247 -22.90 -0.86 -6.32
CA VAL A 247 -21.76 0.01 -6.58
C VAL A 247 -20.48 -0.80 -6.73
N VAL A 248 -19.47 -0.20 -7.36
CA VAL A 248 -18.09 -0.70 -7.34
C VAL A 248 -17.24 0.22 -6.48
N MET A 249 -16.46 -0.37 -5.58
CA MET A 249 -15.63 0.32 -4.60
C MET A 249 -14.18 -0.14 -4.68
N LEU A 250 -13.26 0.77 -4.37
CA LEU A 250 -11.93 0.45 -3.90
C LEU A 250 -12.05 0.04 -2.43
N ASP A 251 -11.61 -1.16 -2.08
CA ASP A 251 -11.67 -1.74 -0.73
C ASP A 251 -10.28 -1.70 -0.08
N TYR A 252 -10.17 -0.92 1.00
CA TYR A 252 -8.91 -0.67 1.71
C TYR A 252 -8.79 -1.47 3.02
N ARG A 253 -9.75 -2.35 3.33
CA ARG A 253 -9.76 -3.09 4.61
C ARG A 253 -8.47 -3.88 4.88
N SER A 254 -7.82 -4.40 3.84
CA SER A 254 -6.58 -5.17 3.94
C SER A 254 -5.32 -4.33 3.78
N SER A 255 -5.39 -3.20 3.06
CA SER A 255 -4.23 -2.41 2.66
C SER A 255 -4.01 -1.13 3.48
N GLY A 256 -4.98 -0.75 4.33
CA GLY A 256 -4.98 0.53 5.04
C GLY A 256 -5.24 1.70 4.08
N ASN A 257 -5.41 2.91 4.60
CA ASN A 257 -5.87 4.04 3.78
C ASN A 257 -4.86 4.51 2.71
N ASP A 258 -3.64 3.98 2.75
CA ASP A 258 -2.48 4.45 2.01
C ASP A 258 -1.95 3.38 1.03
N GLY A 259 -2.43 2.13 1.17
CA GLY A 259 -1.98 0.98 0.40
C GLY A 259 -2.78 0.77 -0.89
N GLU A 260 -2.39 -0.23 -1.69
CA GLU A 260 -3.08 -0.59 -2.93
C GLU A 260 -4.39 -1.36 -2.60
N PRO A 261 -5.58 -0.82 -2.91
CA PRO A 261 -6.86 -1.45 -2.62
C PRO A 261 -7.24 -2.51 -3.67
N GLU A 262 -8.05 -3.47 -3.24
CA GLU A 262 -8.76 -4.34 -4.16
C GLU A 262 -9.98 -3.64 -4.75
N VAL A 263 -10.50 -4.14 -5.87
CA VAL A 263 -11.77 -3.65 -6.44
C VAL A 263 -12.88 -4.63 -6.12
N VAL A 264 -13.95 -4.14 -5.49
CA VAL A 264 -15.08 -4.96 -5.06
C VAL A 264 -16.41 -4.41 -5.59
N HIS A 265 -17.33 -5.32 -5.87
CA HIS A 265 -18.74 -5.04 -6.07
C HIS A 265 -19.48 -5.17 -4.74
N VAL A 266 -20.36 -4.23 -4.44
CA VAL A 266 -21.23 -4.29 -3.25
C VAL A 266 -22.69 -4.26 -3.70
N ASP A 267 -23.42 -5.35 -3.40
CA ASP A 267 -24.86 -5.47 -3.64
C ASP A 267 -25.63 -5.31 -2.33
N LYS A 268 -26.19 -4.13 -2.12
CA LYS A 268 -27.03 -3.80 -0.95
C LYS A 268 -28.32 -4.61 -0.92
N ALA A 269 -28.90 -4.97 -2.06
CA ALA A 269 -30.15 -5.74 -2.09
C ALA A 269 -29.94 -7.18 -1.62
N ASN A 270 -28.71 -7.68 -1.70
CA ASN A 270 -28.30 -9.00 -1.25
C ASN A 270 -27.48 -8.92 0.05
N ASP A 271 -28.03 -8.28 1.08
CA ASP A 271 -27.43 -8.16 2.42
C ASP A 271 -25.99 -7.59 2.40
N TYR A 272 -25.78 -6.57 1.58
CA TYR A 272 -24.46 -5.94 1.37
C TYR A 272 -23.37 -6.92 0.93
N LYS A 273 -23.72 -7.97 0.17
CA LYS A 273 -22.76 -8.94 -0.35
C LYS A 273 -21.62 -8.22 -1.08
N ILE A 274 -20.41 -8.42 -0.58
CA ILE A 274 -19.17 -7.92 -1.17
C ILE A 274 -18.56 -9.03 -2.01
N THR A 275 -18.33 -8.76 -3.29
CA THR A 275 -17.71 -9.68 -4.25
C THR A 275 -16.45 -9.04 -4.80
N ARG A 276 -15.29 -9.67 -4.58
CA ARG A 276 -14.03 -9.21 -5.17
C ARG A 276 -14.09 -9.33 -6.69
N LEU A 277 -13.77 -8.25 -7.39
CA LEU A 277 -13.73 -8.18 -8.84
C LEU A 277 -12.29 -8.29 -9.34
N ALA A 278 -11.37 -7.54 -8.75
CA ALA A 278 -9.97 -7.49 -9.18
C ALA A 278 -9.02 -7.23 -8.02
N THR A 279 -7.75 -7.57 -8.21
CA THR A 279 -6.66 -7.33 -7.26
C THR A 279 -6.30 -5.84 -7.12
N ASN A 280 -6.60 -5.04 -8.15
CA ASN A 280 -6.32 -3.60 -8.21
C ASN A 280 -7.15 -2.96 -9.34
N PHE A 281 -7.09 -1.63 -9.47
CA PHE A 281 -7.88 -0.89 -10.45
C PHE A 281 -7.49 -1.15 -11.91
N ASP A 282 -6.21 -1.39 -12.20
CA ASP A 282 -5.74 -1.71 -13.56
C ASP A 282 -6.33 -3.03 -14.06
N ALA A 283 -6.27 -4.07 -13.22
CA ALA A 283 -6.89 -5.37 -13.50
C ALA A 283 -8.41 -5.27 -13.65
N PHE A 284 -9.07 -4.36 -12.92
CA PHE A 284 -10.49 -4.09 -13.09
C PHE A 284 -10.80 -3.49 -14.47
N LEU A 285 -10.05 -2.47 -14.91
CA LEU A 285 -10.23 -1.89 -16.24
C LEU A 285 -10.00 -2.91 -17.37
N GLY A 286 -8.96 -3.73 -17.24
CA GLY A 286 -8.65 -4.79 -18.22
C GLY A 286 -9.70 -5.90 -18.32
N GLY A 287 -10.54 -6.07 -17.30
CA GLY A 287 -11.62 -7.06 -17.28
C GLY A 287 -12.95 -6.59 -17.85
N LEU A 288 -13.09 -5.31 -18.23
CA LEU A 288 -14.32 -4.78 -18.82
C LEU A 288 -14.50 -5.24 -20.27
N SER A 289 -15.65 -5.85 -20.56
CA SER A 289 -16.05 -6.38 -21.87
C SER A 289 -17.45 -5.94 -22.33
#